data_AF-A0A1A8K4P3-F1
#
_entry.id   AF-A0A1A8K4P3-F1
#
_cell.length_a   1.000
_cell.length_b   1.000
_cell.length_c   1.000
_cell.angle_alpha   90.00
_cell.angle_beta   90.00
_cell.angle_gamma   90.00
#
_symmetry.space_group_name_H-M   'P 1'
#
loop_
_entity.id
_entity.type
_entity.pdbx_description
1 polymer ?
#
loop_
_entity_poly.entity_id
_entity_poly.type
_entity_poly.pdbx_seq_one_letter_code
_entity_poly.pdbx_strand_id
1 'polypeptide(L)'
;MATAVQREPAGISVDYVNEPDASSRSHSGKGTEACPGLKLVRVVAVSFGLLCILQVTLNVCLRVFVYPPAENKLKELTDQYFKQGWVYLHPGLYYVSSTSNTWHESRKDCLQRQADLVVINTKEEQDF
;
A
#
# COMPACT_ATOMS: atom_id res chain seq x y z
N MET A 1 -33.11 -31.36 43.86
CA MET A 1 -33.98 -30.63 44.82
C MET A 1 -33.09 -29.61 45.51
N ALA A 2 -33.40 -28.31 45.32
CA ALA A 2 -32.85 -27.07 45.93
C ALA A 2 -31.34 -27.04 46.35
N THR A 3 -30.58 -25.97 46.11
CA THR A 3 -30.83 -24.63 46.67
C THR A 3 -29.95 -23.59 45.97
N ALA A 4 -30.55 -22.46 45.62
CA ALA A 4 -29.86 -21.24 45.19
C ALA A 4 -29.25 -20.53 46.40
N VAL A 5 -28.00 -20.08 46.29
CA VAL A 5 -27.37 -19.17 47.25
C VAL A 5 -27.21 -17.81 46.58
N GLN A 6 -28.02 -16.86 47.08
CA GLN A 6 -27.94 -15.43 46.86
C GLN A 6 -26.57 -14.89 47.32
N ARG A 7 -25.87 -14.14 46.48
CA ARG A 7 -24.81 -13.22 46.91
C ARG A 7 -24.89 -11.95 46.06
N GLU A 8 -24.99 -10.83 46.76
CA GLU A 8 -25.25 -9.49 46.23
C GLU A 8 -24.09 -8.93 45.40
N PRO A 9 -24.37 -8.09 44.40
CA PRO A 9 -23.58 -6.93 44.11
C PRO A 9 -24.31 -5.68 44.62
N ALA A 10 -23.63 -4.95 45.51
CA ALA A 10 -24.07 -3.68 46.08
C ALA A 10 -24.56 -2.72 44.97
N GLY A 11 -25.86 -2.48 44.95
CA GLY A 11 -26.48 -1.44 44.15
C GLY A 11 -26.21 -0.09 44.79
N ILE A 12 -25.44 0.77 44.11
CA ILE A 12 -25.36 2.18 44.45
C ILE A 12 -26.65 2.81 43.91
N SER A 13 -27.68 2.91 44.77
CA SER A 13 -28.82 3.80 44.55
C SER A 13 -28.33 5.22 44.77
N VAL A 14 -28.40 6.06 43.73
CA VAL A 14 -28.28 7.50 43.90
C VAL A 14 -29.64 8.09 43.59
N ASP A 15 -30.47 8.14 44.62
CA ASP A 15 -31.69 8.94 44.65
C ASP A 15 -31.30 10.41 44.56
N TYR A 16 -31.42 11.00 43.37
CA TYR A 16 -31.29 12.44 43.23
C TYR A 16 -32.63 13.08 43.62
N VAL A 17 -32.71 13.48 44.89
CA VAL A 17 -33.88 14.08 45.51
C VAL A 17 -33.98 15.57 45.16
N ASN A 18 -35.11 15.91 44.54
CA ASN A 18 -35.86 17.17 44.50
C ASN A 18 -35.39 18.39 43.68
N GLU A 19 -36.27 18.69 42.70
CA GLU A 19 -36.75 20.01 42.28
C GLU A 19 -37.12 20.95 43.45
N PRO A 20 -37.01 22.27 43.21
CA PRO A 20 -38.04 23.20 43.64
C PRO A 20 -38.59 24.05 42.48
N ASP A 21 -39.91 23.88 42.33
CA ASP A 21 -41.00 24.74 41.87
C ASP A 21 -40.80 26.09 41.16
N ALA A 22 -41.80 26.35 40.31
CA ALA A 22 -41.95 27.48 39.42
C ALA A 22 -42.21 28.83 40.10
N SER A 23 -41.46 29.86 39.72
CA SER A 23 -41.87 31.29 39.61
C SER A 23 -40.64 32.04 39.07
N SER A 24 -40.61 32.79 37.97
CA SER A 24 -41.56 33.79 37.49
C SER A 24 -41.25 34.16 36.03
N ARG A 25 -42.33 34.31 35.26
CA ARG A 25 -42.51 35.11 34.04
C ARG A 25 -41.37 36.11 33.70
N SER A 26 -40.84 36.04 32.47
CA SER A 26 -40.91 37.09 31.44
C SER A 26 -39.63 37.30 30.61
N HIS A 27 -39.89 37.53 29.32
CA HIS A 27 -39.12 38.31 28.35
C HIS A 27 -37.73 37.84 27.86
N SER A 28 -37.77 37.55 26.54
CA SER A 28 -36.95 38.24 25.53
C SER A 28 -35.56 37.69 25.23
N GLY A 29 -35.33 37.48 23.92
CA GLY A 29 -33.99 37.34 23.35
C GLY A 29 -33.52 35.90 23.18
N LYS A 30 -33.90 35.27 22.07
CA LYS A 30 -33.27 34.05 21.57
C LYS A 30 -31.83 34.41 21.12
N GLY A 31 -30.88 34.35 22.05
CA GLY A 31 -29.46 34.55 21.82
C GLY A 31 -28.87 33.35 21.08
N THR A 32 -28.28 33.61 19.92
CA THR A 32 -27.44 32.69 19.17
C THR A 32 -26.11 32.52 19.88
N GLU A 33 -25.90 31.40 20.58
CA GLU A 33 -24.55 30.97 21.01
C GLU A 33 -24.11 29.81 20.12
N ALA A 34 -23.38 30.13 19.05
CA ALA A 34 -22.67 29.14 18.26
C ALA A 34 -21.30 28.88 18.90
N CYS A 35 -21.14 27.74 19.59
CA CYS A 35 -19.87 27.32 20.17
C CYS A 35 -18.73 27.37 19.12
N PRO A 36 -17.64 28.10 19.36
CA PRO A 36 -16.52 28.25 18.41
C PRO A 36 -15.81 26.95 18.02
N GLY A 37 -16.01 25.87 18.78
CA GLY A 37 -15.31 24.59 18.63
C GLY A 37 -15.56 23.87 17.31
N LEU A 38 -16.74 24.02 16.70
CA LEU A 38 -17.09 23.26 15.49
C LEU A 38 -16.29 23.69 14.25
N LYS A 39 -15.95 24.98 14.13
CA LYS A 39 -15.13 25.46 13.01
C LYS A 39 -13.68 25.01 13.12
N LEU A 40 -13.15 24.95 14.33
CA LEU A 40 -11.80 24.44 14.59
C LEU A 40 -11.72 22.94 14.31
N VAL A 41 -12.67 22.15 14.82
CA VAL A 41 -12.74 20.69 14.54
C VAL A 41 -12.84 20.42 13.04
N ARG A 42 -13.63 21.23 12.32
CA ARG A 42 -13.73 21.12 10.86
C ARG A 42 -12.40 21.39 10.15
N VAL A 43 -11.65 22.41 10.56
CA VAL A 43 -10.32 22.72 9.99
C VAL A 43 -9.31 21.63 10.33
N VAL A 44 -9.31 21.12 11.57
CA VAL A 44 -8.45 20.02 12.01
C VAL A 44 -8.75 18.74 11.24
N ALA A 45 -10.03 18.41 11.04
CA ALA A 45 -10.43 17.24 10.27
C ALA A 45 -10.05 17.35 8.79
N VAL A 46 -10.25 18.53 8.18
CA VAL A 46 -9.87 18.79 6.77
C VAL A 46 -8.35 18.71 6.58
N SER A 47 -7.58 19.31 7.49
CA SER A 47 -6.12 19.27 7.43
C SER A 47 -5.58 17.84 7.62
N PHE A 48 -6.08 17.11 8.61
CA PHE A 48 -5.72 15.71 8.82
C PHE A 48 -6.07 14.84 7.60
N GLY A 49 -7.28 15.00 7.03
CA GLY A 49 -7.67 14.29 5.81
C GLY A 49 -6.77 14.59 4.62
N LEU A 50 -6.39 15.85 4.41
CA LEU A 50 -5.46 16.23 3.35
C LEU A 50 -4.08 15.60 3.56
N LEU A 51 -3.58 15.60 4.80
CA LEU A 51 -2.32 14.93 5.15
C LEU A 51 -2.38 13.44 4.87
N CYS A 52 -3.47 12.76 5.21
CA CYS A 52 -3.66 11.34 4.90
C CYS A 52 -3.66 11.09 3.38
N ILE A 53 -4.34 11.92 2.60
CA ILE A 53 -4.36 11.80 1.13
C ILE A 53 -2.94 11.99 0.56
N LEU A 54 -2.20 12.98 1.04
CA LEU A 54 -0.81 13.22 0.64
C LEU A 54 0.10 12.05 1.00
N GLN A 55 -0.04 11.49 2.20
CA GLN A 55 0.72 10.32 2.65
C GLN A 55 0.41 9.08 1.79
N VAL A 56 -0.86 8.81 1.50
CA VAL A 56 -1.26 7.69 0.63
C VAL A 56 -0.72 7.90 -0.78
N THR A 57 -0.88 9.10 -1.33
CA THR A 57 -0.38 9.45 -2.67
C THR A 57 1.13 9.25 -2.75
N LEU A 58 1.88 9.78 -1.78
CA LEU A 58 3.33 9.63 -1.74
C LEU A 58 3.75 8.16 -1.64
N ASN A 59 3.11 7.37 -0.76
CA ASN A 59 3.42 5.95 -0.61
C ASN A 59 3.09 5.15 -1.87
N VAL A 60 1.97 5.44 -2.53
CA VAL A 60 1.59 4.80 -3.81
C VAL A 60 2.56 5.21 -4.91
N CYS A 61 2.85 6.51 -5.06
CA CYS A 61 3.80 7.02 -6.04
C CYS A 61 5.20 6.46 -5.82
N LEU A 62 5.66 6.35 -4.57
CA LEU A 62 6.94 5.75 -4.23
C LEU A 62 6.98 4.28 -4.63
N ARG A 63 5.92 3.50 -4.34
CA ARG A 63 5.85 2.10 -4.79
C ARG A 63 5.84 1.97 -6.31
N VAL A 64 5.12 2.82 -7.01
CA VAL A 64 5.07 2.81 -8.49
C VAL A 64 6.41 3.26 -9.09
N PHE A 65 7.15 4.16 -8.45
CA PHE A 65 8.46 4.59 -8.92
C PHE A 65 9.56 3.57 -8.62
N VAL A 66 9.50 2.90 -7.46
CA VAL A 66 10.42 1.83 -7.08
C VAL A 66 10.13 0.53 -7.85
N TYR A 67 8.88 0.29 -8.22
CA TYR A 67 8.45 -0.81 -9.10
C TYR A 67 7.82 -0.23 -10.36
N PRO A 68 8.62 0.32 -11.29
CA PRO A 68 8.10 0.85 -12.53
C PRO A 68 7.36 -0.25 -13.29
N PRO A 69 6.19 0.03 -13.90
CA PRO A 69 5.35 -0.94 -14.61
C PRO A 69 5.97 -1.49 -15.91
N ALA A 70 7.28 -1.32 -16.11
CA ALA A 70 8.05 -1.98 -17.16
C ALA A 70 7.87 -3.51 -17.10
N GLU A 71 7.45 -4.07 -15.97
CA GLU A 71 7.17 -5.50 -15.82
C GLU A 71 6.08 -6.02 -16.75
N ASN A 72 5.04 -5.26 -17.10
CA ASN A 72 3.95 -5.83 -17.90
C ASN A 72 4.38 -6.13 -19.34
N LYS A 73 5.13 -5.19 -19.95
CA LYS A 73 5.68 -5.38 -21.30
C LYS A 73 6.89 -6.30 -21.30
N LEU A 74 7.73 -6.22 -20.27
CA LEU A 74 8.86 -7.12 -20.10
C LEU A 74 8.39 -8.56 -19.91
N LYS A 75 7.36 -8.81 -19.11
CA LYS A 75 6.82 -10.15 -18.84
C LYS A 75 6.25 -10.82 -20.09
N GLU A 76 5.55 -10.07 -20.94
CA GLU A 76 5.05 -10.59 -22.22
C GLU A 76 6.21 -10.93 -23.17
N LEU A 77 7.20 -10.05 -23.30
CA LEU A 77 8.39 -10.30 -24.10
C LEU A 77 9.18 -11.51 -23.55
N THR A 78 9.41 -11.56 -22.25
CA THR A 78 10.11 -12.66 -21.58
C THR A 78 9.37 -13.99 -21.80
N ASP A 79 8.03 -14.04 -21.78
CA ASP A 79 7.27 -15.26 -22.08
C ASP A 79 7.50 -15.74 -23.53
N GLN A 80 7.52 -14.82 -24.50
CA GLN A 80 7.80 -15.14 -25.89
C GLN A 80 9.24 -15.66 -26.09
N TYR A 81 10.22 -15.03 -25.43
CA TYR A 81 11.61 -15.45 -25.48
C TYR A 81 11.85 -16.77 -24.72
N PHE A 82 11.14 -17.01 -23.62
CA PHE A 82 11.21 -18.26 -22.86
C PHE A 82 10.75 -19.45 -23.72
N LYS A 83 9.68 -19.28 -24.51
CA LYS A 83 9.24 -20.30 -25.48
C LYS A 83 10.28 -20.62 -26.57
N GLN A 84 11.20 -19.68 -26.83
CA GLN A 84 12.31 -19.85 -27.77
C GLN A 84 13.59 -20.38 -27.11
N GLY A 85 13.55 -20.72 -25.82
CA GLY A 85 14.69 -21.27 -25.07
C GLY A 85 15.64 -20.22 -24.49
N TRP A 86 15.21 -18.97 -24.37
CA TRP A 86 15.99 -17.94 -23.69
C TRP A 86 15.75 -17.96 -22.18
N VAL A 87 16.78 -17.59 -21.41
CA VAL A 87 16.77 -17.56 -19.95
C VAL A 87 16.92 -16.13 -19.48
N TYR A 88 16.02 -15.66 -18.61
CA TYR A 88 16.11 -14.34 -18.00
C TYR A 88 16.90 -14.40 -16.70
N LEU A 89 17.98 -13.63 -16.63
CA LEU A 89 18.83 -13.48 -15.44
C LEU A 89 19.14 -12.01 -15.29
N HIS A 90 18.60 -11.39 -14.24
CA HIS A 90 18.70 -9.93 -14.08
C HIS A 90 20.16 -9.46 -14.09
N PRO A 91 20.53 -8.46 -14.94
CA PRO A 91 19.66 -7.60 -15.74
C PRO A 91 19.45 -8.02 -17.22
N GLY A 92 19.91 -9.20 -17.66
CA GLY A 92 19.95 -9.64 -19.05
C GLY A 92 19.06 -10.83 -19.44
N LEU A 93 19.06 -11.14 -20.74
CA LEU A 93 18.42 -12.30 -21.34
C LEU A 93 19.49 -13.10 -22.11
N TYR A 94 19.59 -14.39 -21.82
CA TYR A 94 20.67 -15.26 -22.26
C TYR A 94 20.13 -16.40 -23.12
N TYR A 95 20.89 -16.79 -24.13
CA TYR A 95 20.59 -17.95 -24.98
C TYR A 95 21.80 -18.87 -25.04
N VAL A 96 21.59 -20.14 -24.75
CA VAL A 96 22.63 -21.16 -24.81
C VAL A 96 22.34 -22.07 -25.98
N SER A 97 23.24 -22.07 -26.98
CA SER A 97 23.14 -22.99 -28.11
C SER A 97 23.35 -24.43 -27.64
N SER A 98 22.54 -25.35 -28.17
CA SER A 98 22.73 -26.80 -27.96
C SER A 98 23.85 -27.39 -28.83
N THR A 99 24.31 -26.63 -29.83
CA THR A 99 25.39 -27.05 -30.75
C THR A 99 26.67 -26.28 -30.46
N SER A 100 27.80 -26.99 -30.57
CA SER A 100 29.13 -26.39 -30.51
C SER A 100 29.51 -25.86 -31.88
N ASN A 101 29.80 -24.56 -31.96
CA ASN A 101 30.24 -23.88 -33.18
C ASN A 101 31.58 -23.17 -32.93
N THR A 102 32.23 -22.69 -34.00
CA THR A 102 33.39 -21.80 -33.84
C THR A 102 32.96 -20.45 -33.24
N TRP A 103 33.90 -19.69 -32.69
CA TRP A 103 33.61 -18.38 -32.12
C TRP A 103 32.93 -17.43 -33.13
N HIS A 104 33.44 -17.42 -34.37
CA HIS A 104 32.92 -16.56 -35.43
C HIS A 104 31.50 -16.94 -35.86
N GLU A 105 31.22 -18.24 -35.99
CA GLU A 105 29.87 -18.74 -36.32
C GLU A 105 28.88 -18.50 -35.19
N SER A 106 29.30 -18.72 -33.94
CA SER A 106 28.46 -18.46 -32.76
C SER A 106 28.06 -16.99 -32.69
N ARG A 107 29.01 -16.07 -32.90
CA ARG A 107 28.71 -14.63 -32.94
C ARG A 107 27.76 -14.28 -34.08
N LYS A 108 27.93 -14.89 -35.25
CA LYS A 108 27.03 -14.69 -36.40
C LYS A 108 25.61 -15.18 -36.10
N ASP A 109 25.45 -16.32 -35.42
CA ASP A 109 24.14 -16.82 -34.97
C ASP A 109 23.48 -15.86 -33.97
N CYS A 110 24.22 -15.36 -32.97
CA CYS A 110 23.70 -14.34 -32.03
C CYS A 110 23.19 -13.10 -32.78
N LEU A 111 23.97 -12.58 -33.73
CA LEU A 111 23.60 -11.42 -34.53
C LEU A 111 22.34 -11.66 -35.38
N GLN A 112 22.19 -12.86 -35.95
CA GLN A 112 20.98 -13.26 -36.67
C GLN A 112 19.73 -13.26 -35.77
N ARG A 113 19.90 -13.50 -34.48
CA ARG A 113 18.84 -13.47 -33.46
C ARG A 113 18.62 -12.10 -32.83
N GLN A 114 19.25 -11.04 -33.36
CA GLN A 114 19.23 -9.68 -32.81
C GLN A 114 19.88 -9.57 -31.40
N ALA A 115 20.90 -10.38 -31.14
CA ALA A 115 21.73 -10.35 -29.94
C ALA A 115 23.23 -10.32 -30.29
N ASP A 116 24.11 -10.28 -29.30
CA ASP A 116 25.56 -10.49 -29.49
C ASP A 116 26.03 -11.58 -28.51
N LEU A 117 27.23 -12.10 -28.75
CA LEU A 117 27.86 -13.08 -27.89
C LEU A 117 28.08 -12.48 -26.49
N VAL A 118 27.72 -13.24 -25.45
CA VAL A 118 27.83 -12.78 -24.06
C VAL A 118 29.28 -12.46 -23.70
N VAL A 119 29.48 -11.30 -23.05
CA VAL A 119 30.74 -10.91 -22.42
C VAL A 119 30.49 -10.91 -20.92
N ILE A 120 31.11 -11.84 -20.22
CA ILE A 120 30.95 -12.00 -18.77
C ILE A 120 31.76 -10.90 -18.08
N ASN A 121 31.07 -9.97 -17.41
CA ASN A 121 31.69 -8.78 -16.81
C ASN A 121 31.76 -8.83 -15.29
N THR A 122 31.03 -9.73 -14.64
CA THR A 122 30.97 -9.84 -13.18
C THR A 122 31.20 -11.27 -12.72
N LYS A 123 31.59 -11.43 -11.44
CA LYS A 123 31.76 -12.76 -10.85
C LYS A 123 30.41 -13.48 -10.75
N GLU A 124 29.37 -12.72 -10.42
CA GLU A 124 28.00 -13.22 -10.29
C GLU A 124 27.48 -13.79 -11.62
N GLU A 125 27.86 -13.20 -12.76
CA GLU A 125 27.53 -13.70 -14.09
C GLU A 125 28.36 -14.93 -14.49
N GLN A 126 29.60 -15.03 -13.99
CA GLN A 126 30.48 -16.18 -14.25
C GLN A 126 30.08 -17.44 -13.46
N ASP A 127 29.54 -17.26 -12.26
CA ASP A 127 29.15 -18.34 -11.34
C ASP A 127 27.78 -18.95 -11.68
N PHE A 128 27.10 -18.43 -12.72
CA PHE A 128 25.83 -18.94 -13.25
C PHE A 128 26.04 -20.11 -14.23
#